data_AF-A0A2V6C0Q3-F1
#
_entry.id   AF-A0A2V6C0Q3-F1
#
_cell.length_a   1.000
_cell.length_b   1.000
_cell.length_c   1.000
_cell.angle_alpha   90.00
_cell.angle_beta   90.00
_cell.angle_gamma   90.00
#
_symmetry.space_group_name_H-M   'P 1'
#
loop_
_entity.id
_entity.type
_entity.pdbx_description
1 polymer ?
#
loop_
_entity_poly.entity_id
_entity_poly.type
_entity_poly.pdbx_seq_one_letter_code
_entity_poly.pdbx_strand_id
1 'polypeptide(L)'
;MNATKLSLVFIGLAAIPNLLSPLRAQTPEWIWHDNQGRAPADNEVRFFRKAFMVDGALNKALLTAAGDDHVRIFLNGKQVLENDDWQKADAVDVTVEIKPGENVIAARGQNDASFAGFIARLDLSLKGGNKGTVVSDTSWVSSDREAPGWEKPGFIAAGWTPARSFGKLGAQPWGDVMAGAIVKGLGASKQATPAESLATLPGFRIELLRSAQSGEGSWVSMTVDHQGRLIISPQGKEPMLRLTLKDGKIEQLEALDIPVTGAMGLLYAFDSLYVNGRGPQGYHLYRLRDGDGNGHFGPPELLCKWNRGRGGDGEHGAHGIVLGPDKKLYIVCGNFVDVPDDLSPESPHRNYADDIVLPRMEDGNGFGAGKKPPGGFVARLDPDGKNVALFAAGFRNTYDIDFNADGELFGLDSDMEWDWGTTSYGIRTACRPRSTSGSARRQA
;
A
#
# COMPACT_ATOMS: atom_id res chain seq x y z
N MET A 1 -69.57 -39.38 30.56
CA MET A 1 -68.41 -40.14 30.07
C MET A 1 -67.47 -39.15 29.41
N ASN A 2 -66.27 -39.01 29.95
CA ASN A 2 -65.29 -37.98 29.60
C ASN A 2 -64.71 -38.22 28.20
N ALA A 3 -64.91 -37.27 27.29
CA ALA A 3 -64.18 -37.21 26.03
C ALA A 3 -62.98 -36.28 26.21
N THR A 4 -61.80 -36.88 26.32
CA THR A 4 -60.50 -36.21 26.41
C THR A 4 -60.23 -35.44 25.10
N LYS A 5 -60.24 -34.11 25.15
CA LYS A 5 -59.74 -33.26 24.06
C LYS A 5 -58.21 -33.31 24.07
N LEU A 6 -57.60 -33.96 23.07
CA LEU A 6 -56.19 -33.76 22.74
C LEU A 6 -56.04 -32.36 22.14
N SER A 7 -55.45 -31.44 22.89
CA SER A 7 -54.98 -30.16 22.35
C SER A 7 -53.67 -30.40 21.61
N LEU A 8 -53.67 -30.28 20.28
CA LEU A 8 -52.44 -30.09 19.52
C LEU A 8 -51.86 -28.72 19.91
N VAL A 9 -50.74 -28.74 20.61
CA VAL A 9 -49.89 -27.56 20.80
C VAL A 9 -49.18 -27.32 19.46
N PHE A 10 -49.65 -26.35 18.69
CA PHE A 10 -48.84 -25.75 17.65
C PHE A 10 -47.70 -24.99 18.32
N ILE A 11 -46.49 -25.56 18.28
CA ILE A 11 -45.26 -24.81 18.55
C ILE A 11 -45.11 -23.84 17.37
N GLY A 12 -45.54 -22.60 17.57
CA GLY A 12 -45.24 -21.52 16.66
C GLY A 12 -43.73 -21.33 16.61
N LEU A 13 -43.11 -21.70 15.49
CA LEU A 13 -41.78 -21.20 15.15
C LEU A 13 -41.90 -19.67 15.09
N ALA A 14 -41.45 -18.98 16.14
CA ALA A 14 -41.26 -17.54 16.07
C ALA A 14 -40.13 -17.30 15.06
N ALA A 15 -40.50 -17.10 13.79
CA ALA A 15 -39.62 -16.51 12.81
C ALA A 15 -39.28 -15.12 13.33
N ILE A 16 -38.11 -14.99 13.95
CA ILE A 16 -37.51 -13.69 14.22
C ILE A 16 -37.37 -13.04 12.84
N PRO A 17 -38.03 -11.90 12.58
CA PRO A 17 -37.81 -11.21 11.33
C PRO A 17 -36.35 -10.77 11.32
N ASN A 18 -35.52 -11.42 10.50
CA ASN A 18 -34.24 -10.90 10.07
C ASN A 18 -34.54 -9.61 9.32
N LEU A 19 -34.63 -8.50 10.05
CA LEU A 19 -34.66 -7.17 9.48
C LEU A 19 -33.37 -7.02 8.69
N LEU A 20 -33.48 -7.06 7.37
CA LEU A 20 -32.46 -6.59 6.45
C LEU A 20 -32.12 -5.16 6.87
N SER A 21 -31.00 -5.00 7.58
CA SER A 21 -30.46 -3.68 7.84
C SER A 21 -30.04 -3.10 6.48
N PRO A 22 -30.68 -2.03 5.99
CA PRO A 22 -30.21 -1.39 4.78
C PRO A 22 -28.79 -0.91 5.03
N LEU A 23 -27.87 -1.26 4.12
CA LEU A 23 -26.48 -0.79 4.13
C LEU A 23 -26.48 0.74 4.00
N ARG A 24 -26.49 1.44 5.15
CA ARG A 24 -26.32 2.89 5.25
C ARG A 24 -24.91 3.18 5.75
N ALA A 25 -24.35 4.31 5.34
CA ALA A 25 -23.14 4.83 5.96
C ALA A 25 -23.39 5.00 7.47
N GLN A 26 -22.69 4.22 8.28
CA GLN A 26 -22.74 4.26 9.74
C GLN A 26 -21.33 4.46 10.27
N THR A 27 -21.22 5.23 11.35
CA THR A 27 -19.96 5.39 12.08
C THR A 27 -19.76 4.14 12.95
N PRO A 28 -18.62 3.43 12.84
CA PRO A 28 -18.38 2.26 13.66
C PRO A 28 -18.22 2.64 15.14
N GLU A 29 -18.55 1.70 16.01
CA GLU A 29 -18.51 1.83 17.46
C GLU A 29 -17.47 0.89 18.06
N TRP A 30 -16.76 1.35 19.07
CA TRP A 30 -15.98 0.51 19.97
C TRP A 30 -16.94 -0.35 20.77
N ILE A 31 -16.90 -1.66 20.55
CA ILE A 31 -17.79 -2.59 21.23
C ILE A 31 -17.01 -3.61 22.07
N TRP A 32 -17.64 -4.04 23.16
CA TRP A 32 -17.14 -5.12 24.00
C TRP A 32 -18.27 -5.96 24.59
N HIS A 33 -17.94 -7.04 25.29
CA HIS A 33 -18.94 -7.82 26.02
C HIS A 33 -19.43 -7.03 27.23
N ASP A 34 -20.73 -7.04 27.49
CA ASP A 34 -21.35 -6.24 28.56
C ASP A 34 -20.83 -6.59 29.97
N ASN A 35 -20.24 -7.78 30.16
CA ASN A 35 -19.66 -8.24 31.44
C ASN A 35 -20.64 -8.10 32.64
N GLN A 36 -21.94 -8.08 32.36
CA GLN A 36 -23.01 -7.80 33.32
C GLN A 36 -22.82 -6.44 34.02
N GLY A 37 -22.41 -5.43 33.25
CA GLY A 37 -22.14 -4.07 33.72
C GLY A 37 -20.79 -3.87 34.40
N ARG A 38 -19.97 -4.93 34.58
CA ARG A 38 -18.61 -4.80 35.13
C ARG A 38 -17.64 -4.28 34.09
N ALA A 39 -16.59 -3.59 34.54
CA ALA A 39 -15.49 -3.21 33.67
C ALA A 39 -14.78 -4.46 33.10
N PRO A 40 -14.15 -4.36 31.92
CA PRO A 40 -13.25 -5.39 31.41
C PRO A 40 -12.18 -5.79 32.43
N ALA A 41 -11.95 -7.09 32.59
CA ALA A 41 -10.87 -7.62 33.42
C ALA A 41 -9.58 -7.78 32.62
N ASP A 42 -8.44 -7.74 33.32
CA ASP A 42 -7.13 -8.01 32.72
C ASP A 42 -7.05 -9.44 32.16
N ASN A 43 -6.36 -9.59 31.03
CA ASN A 43 -6.20 -10.85 30.27
C ASN A 43 -7.53 -11.50 29.81
N GLU A 44 -8.61 -10.75 29.72
CA GLU A 44 -9.91 -11.30 29.33
C GLU A 44 -10.05 -11.45 27.82
N VAL A 45 -10.66 -12.56 27.39
CA VAL A 45 -10.94 -12.85 25.98
C VAL A 45 -12.44 -12.82 25.76
N ARG A 46 -12.89 -12.17 24.69
CA ARG A 46 -14.28 -12.10 24.28
C ARG A 46 -14.45 -12.43 22.80
N PHE A 47 -15.59 -13.05 22.48
CA PHE A 47 -15.93 -13.52 21.15
C PHE A 47 -17.13 -12.75 20.64
N PHE A 48 -17.07 -12.30 19.39
CA PHE A 48 -18.08 -11.44 18.78
C PHE A 48 -18.45 -11.92 17.40
N ARG A 49 -19.72 -11.81 16.99
CA ARG A 49 -20.13 -12.13 15.62
C ARG A 49 -21.31 -11.29 15.14
N LYS A 50 -21.33 -11.04 13.84
CA LYS A 50 -22.45 -10.43 13.11
C LYS A 50 -22.62 -11.13 11.77
N ALA A 51 -23.86 -11.52 11.48
CA ALA A 51 -24.24 -11.98 10.15
C ALA A 51 -24.65 -10.78 9.29
N PHE A 52 -24.35 -10.83 8.00
CA PHE A 52 -24.76 -9.81 7.03
C PHE A 52 -25.05 -10.45 5.67
N MET A 53 -25.90 -9.78 4.89
CA MET A 53 -26.32 -10.23 3.57
C MET A 53 -25.62 -9.44 2.48
N VAL A 54 -25.25 -10.12 1.40
CA VAL A 54 -24.68 -9.50 0.19
C VAL A 54 -25.50 -9.88 -1.02
N ASP A 55 -26.24 -8.92 -1.56
CA ASP A 55 -27.12 -9.10 -2.71
C ASP A 55 -26.38 -8.74 -4.00
N GLY A 56 -25.81 -9.76 -4.64
CA GLY A 56 -25.15 -9.65 -5.93
C GLY A 56 -23.64 -9.88 -5.89
N ALA A 57 -22.98 -9.62 -7.02
CA ALA A 57 -21.55 -9.82 -7.15
C ALA A 57 -20.79 -8.62 -6.57
N LEU A 58 -19.77 -8.88 -5.75
CA LEU A 58 -18.87 -7.85 -5.27
C LEU A 58 -17.89 -7.41 -6.36
N ASN A 59 -17.59 -6.11 -6.36
CA ASN A 59 -16.46 -5.51 -7.04
C ASN A 59 -15.27 -5.36 -6.09
N LYS A 60 -15.54 -4.91 -4.85
CA LYS A 60 -14.51 -4.73 -3.81
C LYS A 60 -15.12 -4.83 -2.42
N ALA A 61 -14.37 -5.37 -1.47
CA ALA A 61 -14.67 -5.36 -0.05
C ALA A 61 -13.40 -5.05 0.76
N LEU A 62 -13.40 -3.96 1.53
CA LEU A 62 -12.27 -3.58 2.38
C LEU A 62 -12.70 -3.64 3.85
N LEU A 63 -12.03 -4.49 4.63
CA LEU A 63 -12.22 -4.58 6.07
C LEU A 63 -11.15 -3.73 6.76
N THR A 64 -11.54 -2.89 7.71
CA THR A 64 -10.66 -2.09 8.57
C THR A 64 -11.02 -2.34 10.03
N ALA A 65 -10.05 -2.65 10.89
CA ALA A 65 -10.30 -2.93 12.30
C ALA A 65 -9.12 -2.60 13.22
N ALA A 66 -9.44 -2.31 14.48
CA ALA A 66 -8.48 -2.15 15.58
C ALA A 66 -9.01 -2.83 16.85
N GLY A 67 -8.10 -3.32 17.70
CA GLY A 67 -8.42 -3.92 18.98
C GLY A 67 -7.60 -3.30 20.11
N ASP A 68 -8.22 -3.14 21.27
CA ASP A 68 -7.59 -2.76 22.53
C ASP A 68 -7.71 -3.94 23.50
N ASP A 69 -6.66 -4.73 23.74
CA ASP A 69 -5.29 -4.60 23.18
C ASP A 69 -5.09 -5.35 21.84
N HIS A 70 -5.89 -6.40 21.64
CA HIS A 70 -5.70 -7.35 20.54
C HIS A 70 -7.01 -7.75 19.90
N VAL A 71 -7.04 -7.85 18.57
CA VAL A 71 -8.18 -8.42 17.84
C VAL A 71 -7.75 -9.30 16.67
N ARG A 72 -8.39 -10.46 16.56
CA ARG A 72 -8.36 -11.32 15.37
C ARG A 72 -9.73 -11.34 14.72
N ILE A 73 -9.80 -10.97 13.45
CA ILE A 73 -11.05 -10.96 12.67
C ILE A 73 -11.10 -12.17 11.74
N PHE A 74 -12.27 -12.79 11.71
CA PHE A 74 -12.60 -13.93 10.88
C PHE A 74 -13.75 -13.55 9.95
N LEU A 75 -13.65 -13.97 8.69
CA LEU A 75 -14.73 -13.84 7.72
C LEU A 75 -15.05 -15.23 7.18
N ASN A 76 -16.30 -15.66 7.38
CA ASN A 76 -16.78 -17.00 7.02
C ASN A 76 -15.89 -18.13 7.59
N GLY A 77 -15.29 -17.89 8.75
CA GLY A 77 -14.40 -18.79 9.48
C GLY A 77 -12.94 -18.83 9.03
N LYS A 78 -12.55 -18.01 8.05
CA LYS A 78 -11.14 -17.76 7.71
C LYS A 78 -10.65 -16.54 8.48
N GLN A 79 -9.53 -16.65 9.20
CA GLN A 79 -8.88 -15.46 9.78
C GLN A 79 -8.38 -14.57 8.64
N VAL A 80 -8.77 -13.29 8.65
CA VAL A 80 -8.46 -12.32 7.60
C VAL A 80 -7.66 -11.12 8.10
N LEU A 81 -7.70 -10.82 9.40
CA LEU A 81 -6.99 -9.68 9.98
C LEU A 81 -6.57 -10.00 11.42
N GLU A 82 -5.38 -9.54 11.80
CA GLU A 82 -4.89 -9.50 13.18
C GLU A 82 -4.31 -8.11 13.44
N ASN A 83 -4.71 -7.50 14.55
CA ASN A 83 -4.26 -6.18 14.98
C ASN A 83 -3.97 -6.23 16.48
N ASP A 84 -2.76 -5.78 16.84
CA ASP A 84 -2.20 -5.76 18.20
C ASP A 84 -1.78 -4.32 18.59
N ASP A 85 -2.34 -3.31 17.93
CA ASP A 85 -2.04 -1.90 18.15
C ASP A 85 -3.35 -1.09 18.10
N TRP A 86 -3.90 -0.78 19.27
CA TRP A 86 -5.15 -0.04 19.40
C TRP A 86 -5.08 1.38 18.83
N GLN A 87 -3.87 1.97 18.72
CA GLN A 87 -3.71 3.35 18.26
C GLN A 87 -3.94 3.48 16.75
N LYS A 88 -3.85 2.37 16.01
CA LYS A 88 -3.89 2.35 14.55
C LYS A 88 -4.62 1.13 14.04
N ALA A 89 -5.69 1.38 13.29
CA ALA A 89 -6.40 0.32 12.59
C ALA A 89 -5.58 -0.24 11.43
N ASP A 90 -5.75 -1.54 11.20
CA ASP A 90 -5.28 -2.21 10.00
C ASP A 90 -6.43 -2.39 9.02
N ALA A 91 -6.10 -2.47 7.73
CA ALA A 91 -7.06 -2.76 6.68
C ALA A 91 -6.61 -3.92 5.79
N VAL A 92 -7.56 -4.70 5.27
CA VAL A 92 -7.32 -5.83 4.38
C VAL A 92 -8.44 -5.94 3.34
N ASP A 93 -8.08 -6.25 2.09
CA ASP A 93 -9.06 -6.56 1.05
C ASP A 93 -9.59 -7.99 1.28
N VAL A 94 -10.91 -8.11 1.41
CA VAL A 94 -11.61 -9.38 1.70
C VAL A 94 -12.58 -9.76 0.58
N THR A 95 -12.38 -9.21 -0.62
CA THR A 95 -13.33 -9.36 -1.73
C THR A 95 -13.59 -10.82 -2.09
N VAL A 96 -12.57 -11.68 -2.00
CA VAL A 96 -12.67 -13.10 -2.40
C VAL A 96 -13.22 -14.00 -1.29
N GLU A 97 -13.23 -13.52 -0.06
CA GLU A 97 -13.75 -14.22 1.11
C GLU A 97 -15.26 -14.02 1.30
N ILE A 98 -15.84 -13.00 0.68
CA ILE A 98 -17.28 -12.71 0.73
C ILE A 98 -17.99 -13.35 -0.46
N LYS A 99 -19.10 -14.04 -0.18
CA LYS A 99 -19.95 -14.68 -1.19
C LYS A 99 -21.32 -13.99 -1.28
N PRO A 100 -22.04 -14.11 -2.41
CA PRO A 100 -23.45 -13.73 -2.45
C PRO A 100 -24.27 -14.48 -1.39
N GLY A 101 -25.23 -13.80 -0.76
CA GLY A 101 -26.05 -14.34 0.33
C GLY A 101 -25.46 -14.06 1.71
N GLU A 102 -25.66 -14.98 2.66
CA GLU A 102 -25.25 -14.82 4.05
C GLU A 102 -23.73 -14.96 4.21
N ASN A 103 -23.16 -13.99 4.94
CA ASN A 103 -21.77 -14.00 5.41
C ASN A 103 -21.73 -13.71 6.90
N VAL A 104 -20.67 -14.16 7.56
CA VAL A 104 -20.42 -13.90 8.98
C VAL A 104 -19.07 -13.24 9.15
N ILE A 105 -19.06 -12.09 9.81
CA ILE A 105 -17.85 -11.50 10.38
C ILE A 105 -17.81 -11.83 11.87
N ALA A 106 -16.65 -12.30 12.34
CA ALA A 106 -16.42 -12.74 13.70
C ALA A 106 -15.13 -12.11 14.24
N ALA A 107 -15.06 -11.81 15.53
CA ALA A 107 -13.88 -11.23 16.16
C ALA A 107 -13.57 -11.95 17.49
N ARG A 108 -12.29 -12.27 17.70
CA ARG A 108 -11.75 -12.65 19.00
C ARG A 108 -10.98 -11.45 19.53
N GLY A 109 -11.56 -10.75 20.50
CA GLY A 109 -10.90 -9.68 21.23
C GLY A 109 -10.17 -10.24 22.44
N GLN A 110 -8.99 -9.69 22.73
CA GLN A 110 -8.26 -9.95 23.97
C GLN A 110 -7.81 -8.62 24.55
N ASN A 111 -8.15 -8.43 25.82
CA ASN A 111 -7.74 -7.30 26.64
C ASN A 111 -6.61 -7.75 27.55
N ASP A 112 -5.44 -7.15 27.46
CA ASP A 112 -4.35 -7.43 28.39
C ASP A 112 -4.56 -6.65 29.68
N ALA A 113 -4.96 -5.37 29.61
CA ALA A 113 -5.30 -4.57 30.80
C ALA A 113 -6.15 -3.30 30.50
N SER A 114 -6.83 -2.79 31.53
CA SER A 114 -7.50 -1.47 31.52
C SER A 114 -8.72 -1.38 30.59
N PHE A 115 -8.63 -0.65 29.47
CA PHE A 115 -9.76 -0.44 28.57
C PHE A 115 -9.82 -1.58 27.58
N ALA A 116 -11.03 -2.03 27.23
CA ALA A 116 -11.19 -3.05 26.21
C ALA A 116 -12.22 -2.61 25.18
N GLY A 117 -11.90 -2.91 23.93
CA GLY A 117 -12.82 -2.67 22.84
C GLY A 117 -12.24 -3.20 21.55
N PHE A 118 -13.10 -3.50 20.59
CA PHE A 118 -12.68 -3.56 19.21
C PHE A 118 -13.64 -2.74 18.35
N ILE A 119 -13.12 -2.26 17.23
CA ILE A 119 -13.86 -1.49 16.26
C ILE A 119 -13.59 -2.06 14.86
N ALA A 120 -14.62 -2.14 14.02
CA ALA A 120 -14.51 -2.67 12.68
C ALA A 120 -15.45 -1.94 11.70
N ARG A 121 -14.96 -1.73 10.48
CA ARG A 121 -15.74 -1.25 9.33
C ARG A 121 -15.42 -2.13 8.12
N LEU A 122 -16.45 -2.63 7.46
CA LEU A 122 -16.36 -3.35 6.21
C LEU A 122 -17.08 -2.55 5.13
N ASP A 123 -16.31 -1.98 4.20
CA ASP A 123 -16.82 -1.21 3.08
C ASP A 123 -16.98 -2.12 1.84
N LEU A 124 -18.20 -2.21 1.33
CA LEU A 124 -18.60 -3.05 0.20
C LEU A 124 -18.91 -2.20 -1.02
N SER A 125 -18.44 -2.63 -2.18
CA SER A 125 -18.81 -2.11 -3.49
C SER A 125 -19.26 -3.26 -4.37
N LEU A 126 -20.50 -3.23 -4.84
CA LEU A 126 -21.11 -4.24 -5.70
C LEU A 126 -20.95 -3.90 -7.18
N LYS A 127 -20.95 -4.92 -8.04
CA LYS A 127 -21.08 -4.75 -9.49
C LYS A 127 -22.40 -4.05 -9.79
N GLY A 128 -22.35 -2.95 -10.53
CA GLY A 128 -23.50 -2.05 -10.75
C GLY A 128 -23.45 -0.75 -9.93
N GLY A 129 -22.43 -0.54 -9.09
CA GLY A 129 -22.15 0.75 -8.43
C GLY A 129 -22.79 0.94 -7.05
N ASN A 130 -23.59 -0.02 -6.59
CA ASN A 130 -24.14 0.00 -5.24
C ASN A 130 -23.02 -0.14 -4.20
N LYS A 131 -23.08 0.67 -3.14
CA LYS A 131 -22.14 0.61 -2.02
C LYS A 131 -22.86 0.25 -0.74
N GLY A 132 -22.13 -0.33 0.20
CA GLY A 132 -22.65 -0.59 1.53
C GLY A 132 -21.56 -0.67 2.58
N THR A 133 -21.96 -0.60 3.85
CA THR A 133 -21.03 -0.68 4.96
C THR A 133 -21.62 -1.56 6.06
N VAL A 134 -20.81 -2.46 6.62
CA VAL A 134 -21.09 -3.18 7.86
C VAL A 134 -20.15 -2.67 8.94
N VAL A 135 -20.68 -2.26 10.08
CA VAL A 135 -19.88 -1.72 11.19
C VAL A 135 -20.01 -2.53 12.47
N SER A 136 -19.00 -2.42 13.34
CA SER A 136 -19.11 -2.72 14.77
C SER A 136 -20.13 -1.78 15.42
N ASP A 137 -21.12 -2.36 16.08
CA ASP A 137 -22.23 -1.67 16.75
C ASP A 137 -22.93 -2.64 17.71
N THR A 138 -23.97 -2.18 18.39
CA THR A 138 -24.75 -2.97 19.35
C THR A 138 -25.59 -4.09 18.74
N SER A 139 -25.63 -4.24 17.40
CA SER A 139 -26.29 -5.39 16.75
C SER A 139 -25.41 -6.64 16.68
N TRP A 140 -24.12 -6.51 17.02
CA TRP A 140 -23.25 -7.68 17.22
C TRP A 140 -23.69 -8.47 18.45
N VAL A 141 -23.53 -9.79 18.39
CA VAL A 141 -23.68 -10.65 19.57
C VAL A 141 -22.30 -11.06 20.07
N SER A 142 -22.19 -11.30 21.37
CA SER A 142 -20.94 -11.55 22.07
C SER A 142 -21.07 -12.65 23.12
N SER A 143 -19.94 -13.30 23.44
CA SER A 143 -19.84 -14.31 24.49
C SER A 143 -18.49 -14.22 25.20
N ASP A 144 -18.50 -14.62 26.47
CA ASP A 144 -17.33 -14.83 27.32
C ASP A 144 -16.70 -16.22 27.16
N ARG A 145 -17.28 -17.09 26.30
CA ARG A 145 -16.82 -18.46 26.07
C ARG A 145 -16.63 -18.74 24.60
N GLU A 146 -15.53 -19.40 24.28
CA GLU A 146 -15.32 -19.93 22.94
C GLU A 146 -16.23 -21.14 22.71
N ALA A 147 -16.81 -21.23 21.51
CA ALA A 147 -17.61 -22.38 21.09
C ALA A 147 -17.09 -22.89 19.74
N PRO A 148 -16.89 -24.20 19.53
CA PRO A 148 -16.35 -24.70 18.26
C PRO A 148 -17.14 -24.21 17.03
N GLY A 149 -16.45 -23.58 16.07
CA GLY A 149 -17.06 -23.06 14.85
C GLY A 149 -17.85 -21.76 15.02
N TRP A 150 -17.70 -21.05 16.14
CA TRP A 150 -18.32 -19.75 16.40
C TRP A 150 -17.96 -18.67 15.36
N GLU A 151 -16.95 -18.91 14.54
CA GLU A 151 -16.50 -18.03 13.46
C GLU A 151 -17.17 -18.33 12.11
N LYS A 152 -17.94 -19.42 12.01
CA LYS A 152 -18.50 -19.94 10.74
C LYS A 152 -19.98 -19.56 10.53
N PRO A 153 -20.41 -19.46 9.25
CA PRO A 153 -21.84 -19.42 8.90
C PRO A 153 -22.58 -20.67 9.41
N GLY A 154 -23.87 -20.53 9.73
CA GLY A 154 -24.70 -21.62 10.25
C GLY A 154 -24.52 -21.96 11.74
N PHE A 155 -23.56 -21.36 12.45
CA PHE A 155 -23.49 -21.47 13.91
C PHE A 155 -24.66 -20.73 14.59
N ILE A 156 -25.27 -21.40 15.56
CA ILE A 156 -26.38 -20.85 16.34
C ILE A 156 -25.84 -20.24 17.63
N ALA A 157 -25.87 -18.91 17.72
CA ALA A 157 -25.38 -18.14 18.88
C ALA A 157 -26.36 -18.16 20.06
N ALA A 158 -26.88 -19.34 20.41
CA ALA A 158 -27.78 -19.50 21.55
C ALA A 158 -27.07 -19.12 22.85
N GLY A 159 -27.67 -18.21 23.62
CA GLY A 159 -27.10 -17.72 24.88
C GLY A 159 -26.04 -16.63 24.74
N TRP A 160 -25.71 -16.19 23.52
CA TRP A 160 -24.88 -15.00 23.31
C TRP A 160 -25.71 -13.74 23.55
N THR A 161 -25.08 -12.70 24.07
CA THR A 161 -25.75 -11.44 24.41
C THR A 161 -25.31 -10.32 23.47
N PRO A 162 -26.15 -9.30 23.23
CA PRO A 162 -25.73 -8.13 22.45
C PRO A 162 -24.43 -7.52 22.99
N ALA A 163 -23.56 -7.07 22.09
CA ALA A 163 -22.36 -6.33 22.45
C ALA A 163 -22.75 -4.95 22.99
N ARG A 164 -21.96 -4.46 23.95
CA ARG A 164 -22.10 -3.13 24.51
C ARG A 164 -21.22 -2.14 23.75
N SER A 165 -21.75 -0.96 23.46
CA SER A 165 -21.00 0.15 22.88
C SER A 165 -20.31 0.97 23.97
N PHE A 166 -19.05 1.33 23.72
CA PHE A 166 -18.22 2.20 24.55
C PHE A 166 -17.95 3.56 23.88
N GLY A 167 -18.46 3.77 22.67
CA GLY A 167 -18.35 5.04 21.95
C GLY A 167 -18.21 4.83 20.45
N LYS A 168 -18.52 5.87 19.67
CA LYS A 168 -18.27 5.90 18.22
C LYS A 168 -16.79 6.14 17.93
N LEU A 169 -16.33 5.83 16.72
CA LEU A 169 -15.03 6.27 16.21
C LEU A 169 -14.80 7.76 16.52
N GLY A 170 -13.63 8.11 17.04
CA GLY A 170 -13.32 9.45 17.55
C GLY A 170 -13.50 9.61 19.07
N ALA A 171 -14.21 8.69 19.75
CA ALA A 171 -14.38 8.74 21.19
C ALA A 171 -13.07 8.49 21.93
N GLN A 172 -12.85 9.22 23.03
CA GLN A 172 -11.71 9.02 23.92
C GLN A 172 -11.90 7.74 24.75
N PRO A 173 -10.82 7.01 25.09
CA PRO A 173 -9.40 7.37 24.88
C PRO A 173 -8.85 7.11 23.47
N TRP A 174 -9.59 6.40 22.62
CA TRP A 174 -9.07 5.86 21.36
C TRP A 174 -8.90 6.88 20.22
N GLY A 175 -9.79 7.87 20.09
CA GLY A 175 -9.74 8.84 18.99
C GLY A 175 -10.10 8.24 17.63
N ASP A 176 -9.57 8.82 16.54
CA ASP A 176 -9.82 8.39 15.16
C ASP A 176 -8.75 7.41 14.67
N VAL A 177 -8.80 6.17 15.18
CA VAL A 177 -7.82 5.12 14.87
C VAL A 177 -7.85 4.65 13.42
N MET A 178 -8.90 5.01 12.66
CA MET A 178 -9.03 4.63 11.25
C MET A 178 -8.42 5.68 10.30
N ALA A 179 -8.06 6.88 10.80
CA ALA A 179 -7.31 7.86 10.05
C ALA A 179 -5.88 7.33 9.80
N GLY A 180 -5.52 7.10 8.53
CA GLY A 180 -4.22 6.55 8.16
C GLY A 180 -4.09 5.02 8.34
N ALA A 181 -5.21 4.28 8.36
CA ALA A 181 -5.20 2.83 8.45
C ALA A 181 -4.26 2.20 7.40
N ILE A 182 -3.33 1.36 7.88
CA ILE A 182 -2.36 0.70 7.00
C ILE A 182 -3.06 -0.48 6.34
N VAL A 183 -3.09 -0.50 5.00
CA VAL A 183 -3.57 -1.68 4.27
C VAL A 183 -2.51 -2.78 4.42
N LYS A 184 -2.63 -3.60 5.46
CA LYS A 184 -1.77 -4.76 5.69
C LYS A 184 -2.11 -5.82 4.66
N GLY A 185 -1.14 -6.16 3.82
CA GLY A 185 -1.21 -7.30 2.89
C GLY A 185 -1.21 -8.68 3.57
N LEU A 186 -1.78 -8.81 4.76
CA LEU A 186 -1.98 -10.09 5.45
C LEU A 186 -3.33 -10.66 5.00
N GLY A 187 -3.37 -11.15 3.77
CA GLY A 187 -4.60 -11.65 3.15
C GLY A 187 -4.91 -11.06 1.80
N ALA A 188 -4.07 -10.16 1.27
CA ALA A 188 -4.05 -9.91 -0.17
C ALA A 188 -4.04 -11.29 -0.85
N SER A 189 -4.97 -11.52 -1.76
CA SER A 189 -4.82 -12.64 -2.68
C SER A 189 -3.35 -12.65 -3.12
N LYS A 190 -2.70 -13.82 -3.18
CA LYS A 190 -1.40 -14.00 -3.87
C LYS A 190 -1.48 -13.66 -5.37
N GLN A 191 -2.52 -12.93 -5.75
CA GLN A 191 -2.99 -12.60 -7.04
C GLN A 191 -3.13 -11.08 -7.07
N ALA A 192 -2.49 -10.46 -8.05
CA ALA A 192 -2.65 -9.06 -8.34
C ALA A 192 -4.12 -8.78 -8.70
N THR A 193 -4.51 -7.51 -8.62
CA THR A 193 -5.83 -7.02 -9.03
C THR A 193 -6.21 -7.63 -10.39
N PRO A 194 -7.33 -8.38 -10.49
CA PRO A 194 -7.76 -9.00 -11.75
C PRO A 194 -7.94 -7.95 -12.85
N ALA A 195 -7.50 -8.25 -14.07
CA ALA A 195 -7.51 -7.30 -15.18
C ALA A 195 -8.92 -6.77 -15.49
N GLU A 196 -9.95 -7.62 -15.35
CA GLU A 196 -11.36 -7.29 -15.55
C GLU A 196 -11.93 -6.32 -14.50
N SER A 197 -11.22 -6.09 -13.40
CA SER A 197 -11.62 -5.12 -12.37
C SER A 197 -11.03 -3.72 -12.62
N LEU A 198 -10.14 -3.57 -13.60
CA LEU A 198 -9.49 -2.31 -13.94
C LEU A 198 -10.25 -1.60 -15.05
N ALA A 199 -10.47 -0.30 -14.88
CA ALA A 199 -11.04 0.55 -15.91
C ALA A 199 -9.99 0.83 -17.00
N THR A 200 -10.40 0.74 -18.26
CA THR A 200 -9.57 1.06 -19.43
C THR A 200 -10.28 2.08 -20.32
N LEU A 201 -9.50 2.90 -21.02
CA LEU A 201 -10.03 3.76 -22.08
C LEU A 201 -10.43 2.91 -23.31
N PRO A 202 -11.34 3.39 -24.17
CA PRO A 202 -11.67 2.70 -25.41
C PRO A 202 -10.42 2.37 -26.24
N GLY A 203 -10.31 1.11 -26.69
CA GLY A 203 -9.17 0.62 -27.48
C GLY A 203 -8.03 0.02 -26.65
N PHE A 204 -8.06 0.13 -25.31
CA PHE A 204 -7.08 -0.50 -24.43
C PHE A 204 -7.61 -1.80 -23.83
N ARG A 205 -6.71 -2.75 -23.58
CA ARG A 205 -6.99 -4.03 -22.93
C ARG A 205 -5.89 -4.31 -21.91
N ILE A 206 -6.28 -4.80 -20.74
CA ILE A 206 -5.34 -5.25 -19.70
C ILE A 206 -5.43 -6.77 -19.63
N GLU A 207 -4.28 -7.42 -19.49
CA GLU A 207 -4.17 -8.86 -19.24
C GLU A 207 -3.25 -9.10 -18.05
N LEU A 208 -3.71 -9.95 -17.12
CA LEU A 208 -2.88 -10.37 -15.99
C LEU A 208 -1.96 -11.50 -16.46
N LEU A 209 -0.65 -11.22 -16.54
CA LEU A 209 0.35 -12.22 -16.93
C LEU A 209 0.78 -13.09 -15.75
N ARG A 210 1.07 -12.46 -14.60
CA ARG A 210 1.51 -13.12 -13.37
C ARG A 210 1.28 -12.22 -12.17
N SER A 211 1.13 -12.87 -11.03
CA SER A 211 1.19 -12.23 -9.72
C SER A 211 2.42 -12.73 -8.99
N ALA A 212 3.10 -11.86 -8.25
CA ALA A 212 4.28 -12.23 -7.48
C ALA A 212 3.97 -13.40 -6.55
N GLN A 213 4.82 -14.42 -6.59
CA GLN A 213 4.73 -15.62 -5.75
C GLN A 213 5.56 -15.45 -4.48
N SER A 214 5.37 -16.38 -3.54
CA SER A 214 6.21 -16.46 -2.34
C SER A 214 7.69 -16.54 -2.73
N GLY A 215 8.51 -15.63 -2.19
CA GLY A 215 9.94 -15.56 -2.48
C GLY A 215 10.31 -14.66 -3.67
N GLU A 216 9.33 -14.07 -4.37
CA GLU A 216 9.58 -13.12 -5.48
C GLU A 216 9.56 -11.65 -5.02
N GLY A 217 9.25 -11.38 -3.75
CA GLY A 217 9.21 -10.04 -3.16
C GLY A 217 8.12 -9.13 -3.74
N SER A 218 8.19 -7.83 -3.41
CA SER A 218 7.30 -6.79 -3.96
C SER A 218 7.97 -6.16 -5.18
N TRP A 219 7.42 -6.36 -6.38
CA TRP A 219 7.99 -5.84 -7.63
C TRP A 219 7.75 -4.33 -7.74
N VAL A 220 8.83 -3.56 -7.84
CA VAL A 220 8.79 -2.08 -7.79
C VAL A 220 9.42 -1.39 -8.98
N SER A 221 10.24 -2.09 -9.76
CA SER A 221 10.87 -1.54 -10.96
C SER A 221 10.97 -2.60 -12.05
N MET A 222 10.93 -2.17 -13.31
CA MET A 222 11.03 -3.04 -14.47
C MET A 222 11.68 -2.32 -15.65
N THR A 223 12.41 -3.05 -16.49
CA THR A 223 12.92 -2.56 -17.78
C THR A 223 12.85 -3.67 -18.83
N VAL A 224 13.10 -3.33 -20.09
CA VAL A 224 13.15 -4.27 -21.22
C VAL A 224 14.59 -4.37 -21.71
N ASP A 225 15.11 -5.59 -21.88
CA ASP A 225 16.43 -5.79 -22.50
C ASP A 225 16.38 -5.75 -24.04
N HIS A 226 17.54 -5.81 -24.69
CA HIS A 226 17.63 -5.75 -26.16
C HIS A 226 17.01 -6.95 -26.88
N GLN A 227 16.72 -8.04 -26.17
CA GLN A 227 16.03 -9.23 -26.71
C GLN A 227 14.51 -9.15 -26.50
N GLY A 228 14.00 -8.06 -25.92
CA GLY A 228 12.58 -7.87 -25.64
C GLY A 228 12.10 -8.59 -24.38
N ARG A 229 12.99 -9.06 -23.51
CA ARG A 229 12.66 -9.72 -22.24
C ARG A 229 12.51 -8.68 -21.15
N LEU A 230 11.61 -8.91 -20.21
CA LEU A 230 11.40 -8.03 -19.06
C LEU A 230 12.38 -8.38 -17.96
N ILE A 231 13.03 -7.39 -17.37
CA ILE A 231 13.81 -7.52 -16.13
C ILE A 231 13.02 -6.82 -15.03
N ILE A 232 12.69 -7.54 -13.96
CA ILE A 232 11.86 -7.09 -12.86
C ILE A 232 12.68 -7.09 -11.57
N SER A 233 12.62 -6.00 -10.82
CA SER A 233 13.29 -5.87 -9.53
C SER A 233 12.30 -5.85 -8.37
N PRO A 234 12.43 -6.80 -7.43
CA PRO A 234 11.79 -6.72 -6.13
C PRO A 234 12.43 -5.63 -5.25
N GLN A 235 11.67 -5.02 -4.35
CA GLN A 235 12.16 -3.99 -3.42
C GLN A 235 13.12 -4.54 -2.36
N GLY A 236 12.97 -5.82 -2.02
CA GLY A 236 13.74 -6.46 -0.96
C GLY A 236 15.07 -7.03 -1.43
N LYS A 237 15.50 -8.09 -0.76
CA LYS A 237 16.77 -8.80 -1.05
C LYS A 237 16.60 -9.95 -2.03
N GLU A 238 15.37 -10.18 -2.50
CA GLU A 238 15.05 -11.22 -3.47
C GLU A 238 15.80 -10.97 -4.78
N PRO A 239 16.17 -12.04 -5.52
CA PRO A 239 16.81 -11.90 -6.81
C PRO A 239 15.94 -11.12 -7.80
N MET A 240 16.57 -10.34 -8.67
CA MET A 240 15.87 -9.82 -9.85
C MET A 240 15.44 -10.99 -10.74
N LEU A 241 14.33 -10.80 -11.44
CA LEU A 241 13.75 -11.80 -12.32
C LEU A 241 13.86 -11.35 -13.76
N ARG A 242 14.08 -12.29 -14.68
CA ARG A 242 13.94 -12.09 -16.12
C ARG A 242 12.80 -12.92 -16.66
N LEU A 243 11.96 -12.30 -17.47
CA LEU A 243 10.75 -12.89 -18.01
C LEU A 243 10.73 -12.76 -19.53
N THR A 244 10.60 -13.89 -20.22
CA THR A 244 10.47 -13.97 -21.68
C THR A 244 8.99 -14.11 -22.05
N LEU A 245 8.53 -13.24 -22.94
CA LEU A 245 7.17 -13.27 -23.46
C LEU A 245 7.11 -13.85 -24.86
N LYS A 246 6.08 -14.66 -25.12
CA LYS A 246 5.74 -15.17 -26.45
C LYS A 246 4.24 -15.22 -26.61
N ASP A 247 3.73 -14.61 -27.68
CA ASP A 247 2.30 -14.54 -27.99
C ASP A 247 1.45 -14.02 -26.80
N GLY A 248 1.96 -13.01 -26.10
CA GLY A 248 1.28 -12.42 -24.93
C GLY A 248 1.26 -13.29 -23.67
N LYS A 249 2.08 -14.35 -23.61
CA LYS A 249 2.19 -15.26 -22.46
C LYS A 249 3.63 -15.38 -21.98
N ILE A 250 3.79 -15.76 -20.72
CA ILE A 250 5.09 -16.07 -20.14
C ILE A 250 5.57 -17.41 -20.69
N GLU A 251 6.66 -17.38 -21.45
CA GLU A 251 7.34 -18.59 -21.93
C GLU A 251 8.40 -19.06 -20.92
N GLN A 252 9.14 -18.12 -20.34
CA GLN A 252 10.21 -18.40 -19.40
C GLN A 252 10.27 -17.34 -18.30
N LEU A 253 10.64 -17.79 -17.10
CA LEU A 253 10.92 -16.95 -15.94
C LEU A 253 12.17 -17.50 -15.26
N GLU A 254 13.17 -16.65 -15.03
CA GLU A 254 14.44 -17.03 -14.42
C GLU A 254 14.91 -15.96 -13.44
N ALA A 255 15.60 -16.38 -12.38
CA ALA A 255 16.29 -15.44 -11.49
C ALA A 255 17.63 -15.04 -12.10
N LEU A 256 17.96 -13.75 -12.03
CA LEU A 256 19.26 -13.24 -12.43
C LEU A 256 20.27 -13.49 -11.32
N ASP A 257 21.37 -14.15 -11.67
CA ASP A 257 22.54 -14.31 -10.80
C ASP A 257 23.42 -13.05 -10.86
N ILE A 258 22.97 -11.99 -10.18
CA ILE A 258 23.68 -10.73 -10.09
C ILE A 258 23.77 -10.27 -8.63
N PRO A 259 24.90 -9.66 -8.19
CA PRO A 259 25.10 -9.25 -6.81
C PRO A 259 24.47 -7.87 -6.50
N VAL A 260 23.36 -7.54 -7.16
CA VAL A 260 22.61 -6.30 -6.95
C VAL A 260 21.12 -6.62 -6.78
N THR A 261 20.49 -6.13 -5.72
CA THR A 261 19.08 -6.39 -5.38
C THR A 261 18.36 -5.11 -4.98
N GLY A 262 17.04 -5.17 -4.78
CA GLY A 262 16.28 -4.06 -4.21
C GLY A 262 16.23 -2.82 -5.10
N ALA A 263 16.38 -2.97 -6.41
CA ALA A 263 16.50 -1.84 -7.31
C ALA A 263 15.17 -1.13 -7.55
N MET A 264 15.18 0.19 -7.41
CA MET A 264 14.03 1.07 -7.68
C MET A 264 14.16 1.79 -9.02
N GLY A 265 15.34 1.73 -9.65
CA GLY A 265 15.55 2.22 -11.02
C GLY A 265 16.32 1.20 -11.86
N LEU A 266 15.79 0.91 -13.04
CA LEU A 266 16.37 -0.02 -14.00
C LEU A 266 16.36 0.59 -15.40
N LEU A 267 17.47 0.46 -16.12
CA LEU A 267 17.55 0.80 -17.54
C LEU A 267 18.50 -0.17 -18.23
N TYR A 268 18.05 -0.86 -19.28
CA TYR A 268 18.96 -1.48 -20.22
C TYR A 268 19.32 -0.47 -21.33
N ALA A 269 20.60 -0.14 -21.46
CA ALA A 269 21.13 0.73 -22.52
C ALA A 269 22.62 0.47 -22.70
N PHE A 270 23.21 0.85 -23.83
CA PHE A 270 24.67 0.79 -24.03
C PHE A 270 25.27 -0.59 -23.70
N ASP A 271 24.58 -1.66 -24.12
CA ASP A 271 24.96 -3.05 -23.87
C ASP A 271 25.17 -3.35 -22.37
N SER A 272 24.38 -2.71 -21.52
CA SER A 272 24.51 -2.76 -20.07
C SER A 272 23.17 -2.59 -19.36
N LEU A 273 23.04 -3.22 -18.19
CA LEU A 273 21.99 -2.93 -17.22
C LEU A 273 22.50 -1.90 -16.21
N TYR A 274 21.84 -0.74 -16.19
CA TYR A 274 22.02 0.30 -15.18
C TYR A 274 21.02 0.10 -14.05
N VAL A 275 21.51 0.18 -12.81
CA VAL A 275 20.76 -0.20 -11.63
C VAL A 275 20.97 0.81 -10.51
N ASN A 276 19.90 1.44 -10.04
CA ASN A 276 19.86 2.06 -8.72
C ASN A 276 19.38 1.00 -7.72
N GLY A 277 20.30 0.38 -6.99
CA GLY A 277 20.00 -0.77 -6.12
C GLY A 277 21.10 -1.07 -5.12
N ARG A 278 20.87 -2.07 -4.26
CA ARG A 278 21.83 -2.54 -3.25
C ARG A 278 22.86 -3.48 -3.86
N GLY A 279 24.07 -2.97 -4.08
CA GLY A 279 25.21 -3.75 -4.54
C GLY A 279 26.30 -3.91 -3.47
N PRO A 280 27.51 -4.39 -3.85
CA PRO A 280 28.60 -4.65 -2.92
C PRO A 280 29.08 -3.44 -2.09
N GLN A 281 28.75 -2.23 -2.53
CA GLN A 281 29.15 -0.98 -1.85
C GLN A 281 27.94 -0.22 -1.28
N GLY A 282 26.77 -0.86 -1.14
CA GLY A 282 25.54 -0.23 -0.64
C GLY A 282 24.54 0.12 -1.74
N TYR A 283 23.58 1.00 -1.43
CA TYR A 283 22.55 1.42 -2.39
C TYR A 283 23.02 2.60 -3.24
N HIS A 284 23.38 2.33 -4.49
CA HIS A 284 24.06 3.26 -5.39
C HIS A 284 23.69 3.00 -6.86
N LEU A 285 24.20 3.84 -7.77
CA LEU A 285 24.11 3.60 -9.21
C LEU A 285 25.23 2.66 -9.66
N TYR A 286 24.84 1.49 -10.16
CA TYR A 286 25.72 0.47 -10.72
C TYR A 286 25.47 0.27 -12.21
N ARG A 287 26.50 -0.21 -12.91
CA ARG A 287 26.42 -0.75 -14.28
C ARG A 287 26.85 -2.20 -14.28
N LEU A 288 26.08 -3.06 -14.92
CA LEU A 288 26.43 -4.45 -15.19
C LEU A 288 26.44 -4.65 -16.71
N ARG A 289 27.60 -5.01 -17.27
CA ARG A 289 27.78 -5.11 -18.73
C ARG A 289 27.25 -6.43 -19.26
N ASP A 290 26.59 -6.39 -20.41
CA ASP A 290 26.19 -7.56 -21.19
C ASP A 290 27.18 -7.72 -22.35
N GLY A 291 28.36 -8.26 -22.04
CA GLY A 291 29.54 -8.16 -22.91
C GLY A 291 29.47 -8.91 -24.23
N ASP A 292 28.60 -9.92 -24.34
CA ASP A 292 28.38 -10.72 -25.54
C ASP A 292 26.94 -10.63 -26.07
N GLY A 293 26.10 -9.80 -25.45
CA GLY A 293 24.71 -9.59 -25.85
C GLY A 293 23.80 -10.79 -25.61
N ASN A 294 24.19 -11.76 -24.78
CA ASN A 294 23.31 -12.89 -24.44
C ASN A 294 22.38 -12.59 -23.24
N GLY A 295 22.58 -11.46 -22.56
CA GLY A 295 21.89 -11.08 -21.34
C GLY A 295 22.52 -11.64 -20.07
N HIS A 296 23.74 -12.15 -20.10
CA HIS A 296 24.48 -12.47 -18.89
C HIS A 296 25.28 -11.24 -18.48
N PHE A 297 25.00 -10.79 -17.27
CA PHE A 297 25.57 -9.56 -16.75
C PHE A 297 26.88 -9.84 -16.03
N GLY A 298 27.92 -9.10 -16.39
CA GLY A 298 29.20 -9.09 -15.68
C GLY A 298 29.09 -8.48 -14.27
N PRO A 299 30.21 -8.42 -13.53
CA PRO A 299 30.24 -7.87 -12.19
C PRO A 299 29.80 -6.40 -12.15
N PRO A 300 29.20 -5.92 -11.06
CA PRO A 300 28.72 -4.55 -10.96
C PRO A 300 29.89 -3.56 -10.85
N GLU A 301 29.88 -2.58 -11.73
CA GLU A 301 30.74 -1.41 -11.68
C GLU A 301 29.97 -0.28 -11.01
N LEU A 302 30.54 0.28 -9.94
CA LEU A 302 29.95 1.44 -9.27
C LEU A 302 30.18 2.70 -10.10
N LEU A 303 29.11 3.36 -10.51
CA LEU A 303 29.17 4.60 -11.30
C LEU A 303 29.03 5.86 -10.44
N CYS A 304 28.07 5.87 -9.50
CA CYS A 304 27.82 7.04 -8.67
C CYS A 304 27.37 6.64 -7.26
N LYS A 305 27.93 7.28 -6.24
CA LYS A 305 27.57 7.07 -4.83
C LYS A 305 26.50 8.05 -4.37
N TRP A 306 25.40 7.52 -3.88
CA TRP A 306 24.34 8.28 -3.20
C TRP A 306 24.60 8.39 -1.68
N ASN A 307 24.25 9.52 -1.07
CA ASN A 307 24.21 9.72 0.40
C ASN A 307 25.51 9.41 1.17
N ARG A 308 26.68 9.73 0.59
CA ARG A 308 28.00 9.71 1.25
C ARG A 308 28.22 8.53 2.23
N GLY A 309 27.79 7.32 1.86
CA GLY A 309 27.98 6.09 2.64
C GLY A 309 26.79 5.60 3.49
N ARG A 310 25.67 6.34 3.58
CA ARG A 310 24.41 5.84 4.17
C ARG A 310 23.51 5.13 3.15
N GLY A 311 23.81 5.26 1.86
CA GLY A 311 23.03 4.70 0.75
C GLY A 311 21.83 5.57 0.36
N GLY A 312 21.47 5.57 -0.92
CA GLY A 312 20.31 6.28 -1.46
C GLY A 312 19.03 5.46 -1.44
N ASP A 313 18.86 4.57 -0.46
CA ASP A 313 17.72 3.64 -0.42
C ASP A 313 16.44 4.31 0.09
N GLY A 314 15.32 3.60 -0.08
CA GLY A 314 14.06 3.93 0.55
C GLY A 314 13.08 4.71 -0.33
N GLU A 315 11.93 5.01 0.26
CA GLU A 315 10.81 5.60 -0.46
C GLU A 315 11.15 6.98 -1.02
N HIS A 316 12.02 7.76 -0.37
CA HIS A 316 12.58 9.05 -0.82
C HIS A 316 14.01 8.96 -1.40
N GLY A 317 14.39 7.78 -1.90
CA GLY A 317 15.73 7.44 -2.39
C GLY A 317 16.01 7.78 -3.86
N ALA A 318 17.04 7.16 -4.43
CA ALA A 318 17.34 7.22 -5.86
C ALA A 318 16.54 6.14 -6.62
N HIS A 319 15.79 6.56 -7.64
CA HIS A 319 14.78 5.73 -8.31
C HIS A 319 15.04 5.65 -9.81
N GLY A 320 14.04 5.97 -10.64
CA GLY A 320 14.00 5.78 -12.09
C GLY A 320 15.25 6.26 -12.84
N ILE A 321 15.60 5.50 -13.87
CA ILE A 321 16.72 5.77 -14.77
C ILE A 321 16.15 5.72 -16.19
N VAL A 322 16.31 6.81 -16.95
CA VAL A 322 15.89 6.86 -18.35
C VAL A 322 17.00 7.31 -19.28
N LEU A 323 16.91 6.85 -20.52
CA LEU A 323 17.80 7.26 -21.59
C LEU A 323 17.28 8.57 -22.21
N GLY A 324 18.09 9.61 -22.14
CA GLY A 324 17.78 10.88 -22.79
C GLY A 324 18.01 10.86 -24.31
N PRO A 325 17.37 11.79 -25.06
CA PRO A 325 17.54 11.92 -26.51
C PRO A 325 18.97 12.29 -26.92
N ASP A 326 19.75 12.82 -25.99
CA ASP A 326 21.17 13.15 -26.10
C ASP A 326 22.11 11.98 -25.79
N LYS A 327 21.55 10.77 -25.62
CA LYS A 327 22.26 9.52 -25.28
C LYS A 327 22.99 9.62 -23.94
N LYS A 328 22.37 10.29 -22.96
CA LYS A 328 22.83 10.34 -21.57
C LYS A 328 21.85 9.65 -20.64
N LEU A 329 22.34 9.29 -19.45
CA LEU A 329 21.51 8.73 -18.39
C LEU A 329 20.87 9.88 -17.61
N TYR A 330 19.58 9.77 -17.33
CA TYR A 330 18.84 10.67 -16.46
C TYR A 330 18.32 9.87 -15.27
N ILE A 331 18.70 10.27 -14.07
CA ILE A 331 18.36 9.58 -12.82
C ILE A 331 17.55 10.53 -11.96
N VAL A 332 16.36 10.11 -11.54
CA VAL A 332 15.57 10.84 -10.56
C VAL A 332 15.90 10.41 -9.14
N CYS A 333 16.05 11.39 -8.27
CA CYS A 333 16.43 11.24 -6.88
C CYS A 333 15.45 12.01 -5.99
N GLY A 334 14.92 11.35 -4.95
CA GLY A 334 14.12 11.98 -3.93
C GLY A 334 14.92 12.97 -3.06
N ASN A 335 14.21 13.78 -2.29
CA ASN A 335 14.76 14.83 -1.44
C ASN A 335 15.60 14.33 -0.25
N PHE A 336 15.71 13.01 -0.06
CA PHE A 336 16.63 12.42 0.91
C PHE A 336 17.92 11.91 0.31
N VAL A 337 18.12 12.10 -1.00
CA VAL A 337 19.38 11.89 -1.67
C VAL A 337 20.22 13.18 -1.62
N ASP A 338 21.48 13.06 -1.24
CA ASP A 338 22.45 14.15 -1.27
C ASP A 338 22.90 14.40 -2.71
N VAL A 339 22.90 15.66 -3.12
CA VAL A 339 23.48 16.07 -4.40
C VAL A 339 24.98 15.71 -4.43
N PRO A 340 25.48 15.12 -5.54
CA PRO A 340 26.92 14.85 -5.69
C PRO A 340 27.77 16.12 -5.56
N ASP A 341 28.95 16.00 -4.92
CA ASP A 341 29.85 17.14 -4.70
C ASP A 341 30.61 17.55 -5.98
N ASP A 342 30.74 16.63 -6.93
CA ASP A 342 31.54 16.74 -8.16
C ASP A 342 30.67 17.06 -9.38
N LEU A 343 29.70 17.96 -9.21
CA LEU A 343 28.87 18.41 -10.32
C LEU A 343 29.71 19.03 -11.44
N SER A 344 29.36 18.65 -12.68
CA SER A 344 29.86 19.29 -13.88
C SER A 344 29.66 20.80 -13.78
N PRO A 345 30.66 21.62 -14.15
CA PRO A 345 30.47 23.06 -14.27
C PRO A 345 29.26 23.40 -15.12
N GLU A 346 28.91 22.62 -16.13
CA GLU A 346 27.78 22.91 -17.02
C GLU A 346 26.42 22.45 -16.50
N SER A 347 26.35 22.09 -15.22
CA SER A 347 25.11 21.79 -14.50
C SER A 347 24.15 23.00 -14.50
N PRO A 348 22.98 22.90 -15.14
CA PRO A 348 22.04 24.02 -15.22
C PRO A 348 21.54 24.52 -13.86
N HIS A 349 21.41 23.63 -12.87
CA HIS A 349 20.90 23.95 -11.53
C HIS A 349 21.97 23.95 -10.44
N ARG A 350 23.27 24.06 -10.78
CA ARG A 350 24.37 24.05 -9.80
C ARG A 350 24.33 25.16 -8.75
N ASN A 351 23.71 26.29 -9.10
CA ASN A 351 23.63 27.45 -8.23
C ASN A 351 22.28 27.42 -7.51
N TYR A 352 22.26 26.81 -6.33
CA TYR A 352 21.13 26.83 -5.40
C TYR A 352 21.62 27.32 -4.03
N ALA A 353 20.71 27.89 -3.26
CA ALA A 353 20.98 28.32 -1.90
C ALA A 353 19.70 28.24 -1.06
N ASP A 354 19.90 28.24 0.25
CA ASP A 354 18.83 28.52 1.19
C ASP A 354 18.60 30.04 1.23
N ASP A 355 17.52 30.52 0.62
CA ASP A 355 17.20 31.95 0.49
C ASP A 355 16.14 32.43 1.49
N ILE A 356 15.93 31.67 2.57
CA ILE A 356 14.92 31.98 3.58
C ILE A 356 15.41 33.12 4.49
N VAL A 357 14.64 34.22 4.54
CA VAL A 357 14.90 35.40 5.38
C VAL A 357 14.50 35.18 6.85
N LEU A 358 13.54 34.31 7.09
CA LEU A 358 13.02 33.95 8.41
C LEU A 358 13.59 32.60 8.88
N PRO A 359 13.52 32.27 10.18
CA PRO A 359 13.78 30.91 10.63
C PRO A 359 12.95 29.91 9.85
N ARG A 360 13.59 28.84 9.36
CA ARG A 360 12.93 27.76 8.63
C ARG A 360 11.83 27.17 9.52
N MET A 361 10.60 27.15 9.00
CA MET A 361 9.55 26.34 9.61
C MET A 361 9.84 24.90 9.23
N GLU A 362 10.37 24.16 10.20
CA GLU A 362 10.67 22.75 10.01
C GLU A 362 9.39 21.95 9.84
N ASP A 363 9.52 20.78 9.20
CA ASP A 363 8.46 19.79 9.13
C ASP A 363 7.95 19.48 10.56
N GLY A 364 6.66 19.75 10.81
CA GLY A 364 6.04 19.62 12.12
C GLY A 364 6.03 18.19 12.68
N ASN A 365 6.15 17.18 11.80
CA ASN A 365 6.30 15.78 12.18
C ASN A 365 7.77 15.33 12.25
N GLY A 366 8.71 16.23 11.92
CA GLY A 366 10.14 15.98 11.97
C GLY A 366 10.70 15.11 10.83
N PHE A 367 9.86 14.65 9.90
CA PHE A 367 10.28 13.71 8.85
C PHE A 367 11.33 14.33 7.91
N GLY A 368 11.08 15.55 7.42
CA GLY A 368 12.02 16.33 6.61
C GLY A 368 12.84 17.36 7.38
N ALA A 369 12.79 17.39 8.70
CA ALA A 369 13.41 18.46 9.49
C ALA A 369 14.93 18.55 9.27
N GLY A 370 15.43 19.77 9.07
CA GLY A 370 16.84 20.07 8.84
C GLY A 370 17.34 19.81 7.42
N LYS A 371 16.49 19.31 6.50
CA LYS A 371 16.86 19.15 5.08
C LYS A 371 17.00 20.50 4.41
N LYS A 372 18.09 20.69 3.66
CA LYS A 372 18.43 21.92 2.95
C LYS A 372 18.17 21.77 1.44
N PRO A 373 17.94 22.87 0.71
CA PRO A 373 17.82 22.81 -0.73
C PRO A 373 19.11 22.30 -1.41
N PRO A 374 18.98 21.75 -2.63
CA PRO A 374 17.70 21.51 -3.29
C PRO A 374 16.96 20.33 -2.64
N GLY A 375 15.65 20.25 -2.88
CA GLY A 375 14.93 18.99 -2.68
C GLY A 375 15.41 17.92 -3.67
N GLY A 376 14.54 16.95 -3.96
CA GLY A 376 14.78 15.94 -4.97
C GLY A 376 15.19 16.56 -6.31
N PHE A 377 15.93 15.79 -7.10
CA PHE A 377 16.60 16.27 -8.29
C PHE A 377 16.68 15.22 -9.40
N VAL A 378 17.02 15.69 -10.60
CA VAL A 378 17.40 14.84 -11.72
C VAL A 378 18.88 15.04 -12.02
N ALA A 379 19.64 13.96 -11.92
CA ALA A 379 21.04 13.92 -12.33
C ALA A 379 21.16 13.43 -13.77
N ARG A 380 21.98 14.10 -14.58
CA ARG A 380 22.30 13.70 -15.95
C ARG A 380 23.76 13.29 -16.05
N LEU A 381 24.04 12.05 -16.48
CA LEU A 381 25.39 11.48 -16.50
C LEU A 381 25.71 10.91 -17.88
N ASP A 382 27.00 10.86 -18.22
CA ASP A 382 27.46 10.07 -19.37
C ASP A 382 27.25 8.56 -19.10
N PRO A 383 27.24 7.71 -20.15
CA PRO A 383 27.03 6.26 -19.99
C PRO A 383 28.05 5.55 -19.09
N ASP A 384 29.20 6.18 -18.82
CA ASP A 384 30.24 5.69 -17.92
C ASP A 384 30.18 6.30 -16.51
N GLY A 385 29.10 7.04 -16.19
CA GLY A 385 28.89 7.65 -14.87
C GLY A 385 29.60 8.97 -14.66
N LYS A 386 30.33 9.49 -15.66
CA LYS A 386 31.05 10.77 -15.53
C LYS A 386 30.18 11.96 -15.88
N ASN A 387 30.74 13.15 -15.64
CA ASN A 387 30.14 14.45 -16.00
C ASN A 387 28.75 14.63 -15.41
N VAL A 388 28.60 14.29 -14.13
CA VAL A 388 27.33 14.36 -13.40
C VAL A 388 26.83 15.80 -13.40
N ALA A 389 25.71 16.04 -14.06
CA ALA A 389 25.10 17.36 -14.14
C ALA A 389 23.81 17.42 -13.33
N LEU A 390 23.63 18.45 -12.51
CA LEU A 390 22.36 18.73 -11.84
C LEU A 390 21.39 19.36 -12.85
N PHE A 391 20.59 18.50 -13.51
CA PHE A 391 19.76 18.88 -14.65
C PHE A 391 18.49 19.62 -14.25
N ALA A 392 17.89 19.22 -13.13
CA ALA A 392 16.73 19.87 -12.52
C ALA A 392 16.70 19.54 -11.03
N ALA A 393 16.06 20.39 -10.22
CA ALA A 393 15.95 20.17 -8.78
C ALA A 393 14.72 20.86 -8.19
N GLY A 394 14.38 20.52 -6.94
CA GLY A 394 13.23 21.08 -6.22
C GLY A 394 12.03 20.15 -6.12
N PHE A 395 12.21 18.86 -6.41
CA PHE A 395 11.18 17.83 -6.22
C PHE A 395 11.09 17.40 -4.75
N ARG A 396 10.04 16.65 -4.39
CA ARG A 396 9.97 15.94 -3.12
C ARG A 396 10.39 14.51 -3.31
N ASN A 397 9.59 13.74 -4.03
CA ASN A 397 9.77 12.31 -4.22
C ASN A 397 9.15 11.85 -5.54
N THR A 398 9.80 12.24 -6.64
CA THR A 398 9.42 11.79 -7.97
C THR A 398 10.00 10.40 -8.17
N TYR A 399 9.14 9.39 -8.30
CA TYR A 399 9.59 8.00 -8.41
C TYR A 399 10.17 7.66 -9.78
N ASP A 400 9.55 8.18 -10.83
CA ASP A 400 9.96 7.91 -12.20
C ASP A 400 9.78 9.14 -13.10
N ILE A 401 10.55 9.15 -14.19
CA ILE A 401 10.63 10.21 -15.18
C ILE A 401 10.67 9.60 -16.57
N ASP A 402 10.25 10.31 -17.61
CA ASP A 402 10.40 9.86 -18.99
C ASP A 402 10.44 11.05 -19.97
N PHE A 403 10.91 10.80 -21.19
CA PHE A 403 10.94 11.78 -22.28
C PHE A 403 9.79 11.56 -23.24
N ASN A 404 9.11 12.64 -23.63
CA ASN A 404 8.13 12.58 -24.70
C ASN A 404 8.81 12.62 -26.09
N ALA A 405 8.00 12.49 -27.15
CA ALA A 405 8.49 12.49 -28.54
C ALA A 405 9.18 13.81 -28.96
N ASP A 406 8.90 14.92 -28.27
CA ASP A 406 9.54 16.22 -28.52
C ASP A 406 10.86 16.39 -27.74
N GLY A 407 11.27 15.36 -26.98
CA GLY A 407 12.46 15.40 -26.13
C GLY A 407 12.28 16.19 -24.83
N GLU A 408 11.04 16.42 -24.41
CA GLU A 408 10.75 17.05 -23.11
C GLU A 408 10.68 16.00 -22.01
N LEU A 409 11.45 16.22 -20.94
CA LEU A 409 11.40 15.40 -19.73
C LEU A 409 10.12 15.70 -18.95
N PHE A 410 9.46 14.68 -18.43
CA PHE A 410 8.33 14.80 -17.51
C PHE A 410 8.44 13.76 -16.38
N GLY A 411 7.80 14.05 -15.26
CA GLY A 411 7.71 13.15 -14.12
C GLY A 411 6.51 13.48 -13.24
N LEU A 412 6.15 12.58 -12.34
CA LEU A 412 5.08 12.76 -11.37
C LEU A 412 5.67 12.81 -9.96
N ASP A 413 5.60 13.98 -9.32
CA ASP A 413 6.11 14.17 -7.97
C ASP A 413 5.03 13.86 -6.92
N SER A 414 5.37 13.07 -5.91
CA SER A 414 4.47 12.72 -4.80
C SER A 414 4.27 13.93 -3.88
N ASP A 415 3.03 14.20 -3.47
CA ASP A 415 2.67 15.33 -2.60
C ASP A 415 2.97 15.05 -1.12
N MET A 416 2.83 16.09 -0.28
CA MET A 416 2.75 15.95 1.18
C MET A 416 1.29 15.73 1.56
N GLU A 417 0.89 14.48 1.73
CA GLU A 417 -0.49 14.09 2.10
C GLU A 417 -1.00 14.78 3.39
N TRP A 418 -0.08 15.20 4.27
CA TRP A 418 -0.37 15.91 5.52
C TRP A 418 -0.84 17.35 5.34
N ASP A 419 -0.52 17.96 4.20
CA ASP A 419 -0.96 19.33 3.92
C ASP A 419 -2.42 19.35 3.43
N TRP A 420 -3.11 18.19 3.36
CA TRP A 420 -4.48 18.07 2.85
C TRP A 420 -5.41 19.12 3.48
N GLY A 421 -5.90 20.04 2.64
CA GLY A 421 -6.83 21.10 3.05
C GLY A 421 -6.18 22.43 3.47
N THR A 422 -4.85 22.55 3.44
CA THR A 422 -4.18 23.86 3.53
C THR A 422 -4.39 24.66 2.24
N THR A 423 -4.31 25.99 2.29
CA THR A 423 -4.49 26.85 1.11
C THR A 423 -3.42 26.62 0.03
N SER A 424 -2.27 26.04 0.40
CA SER A 424 -1.20 25.58 -0.48
C SER A 424 -1.34 24.12 -0.92
N TYR A 425 -2.39 23.42 -0.50
CA TYR A 425 -2.64 22.03 -0.83
C TYR A 425 -3.28 21.89 -2.20
N GLY A 426 -2.42 21.63 -3.16
CA GLY A 426 -2.81 21.32 -4.52
C GLY A 426 -1.57 21.27 -5.37
N ILE A 427 -1.37 20.11 -5.98
CA ILE A 427 -0.97 19.90 -7.39
C ILE A 427 -0.06 18.66 -7.40
N ARG A 428 -0.63 17.52 -7.83
CA ARG A 428 0.15 16.49 -8.54
C ARG A 428 0.78 17.20 -9.73
N THR A 429 2.05 17.54 -9.61
CA THR A 429 2.69 18.35 -10.64
C THR A 429 3.25 17.39 -11.67
N ALA A 430 2.66 17.39 -12.88
CA ALA A 430 3.42 17.02 -14.07
C ALA A 430 4.54 18.06 -14.19
N CYS A 431 5.67 17.77 -13.57
CA CYS A 431 6.79 18.69 -13.58
C CYS A 431 7.42 18.60 -14.96
N ARG A 432 7.48 19.73 -15.67
CA ARG A 432 8.34 19.91 -16.83
C ARG A 432 9.67 20.46 -16.31
N PRO A 433 10.71 19.64 -16.14
CA PRO A 433 11.99 20.11 -15.64
C PRO A 433 12.63 20.95 -16.75
N ARG A 434 12.51 22.28 -16.66
CA ARG A 434 13.15 23.19 -17.62
C ARG A 434 14.58 23.46 -17.16
N SER A 435 15.50 23.45 -18.13
CA SER A 435 16.93 23.79 -17.97
C SER A 435 17.18 25.28 -17.72
N THR A 436 16.16 26.06 -17.38
CA THR A 436 16.27 27.51 -17.14
C THR A 436 16.32 27.78 -15.65
N SER A 437 17.21 28.67 -15.23
CA SER A 437 17.52 29.11 -13.85
C SER A 437 16.38 29.83 -13.11
N GLY A 438 15.12 29.46 -13.36
CA GLY A 438 13.96 30.00 -12.68
C GLY A 438 13.55 29.09 -11.53
N SER A 439 13.59 29.62 -10.31
CA SER A 439 12.84 29.03 -9.20
C SER A 439 11.41 28.76 -9.65
N ALA A 440 10.85 27.61 -9.28
CA ALA A 440 9.42 27.39 -9.33
C ALA A 440 8.75 28.42 -8.39
N ARG A 441 8.53 29.64 -8.88
CA ARG A 441 7.80 30.68 -8.18
C ARG A 441 6.35 30.19 -8.04
N ARG A 442 5.99 29.79 -6.83
CA ARG A 442 4.61 29.76 -6.38
C ARG A 442 4.08 31.20 -6.45
N GLN A 443 3.13 31.46 -7.34
CA GLN A 443 2.33 32.69 -7.27
C GLN A 443 1.07 32.40 -6.47
N ALA A 444 0.98 33.11 -5.34
CA ALA A 444 -0.15 33.42 -4.46
C ALA A 444 -1.07 32.29 -4.00
#